data_AF-A0A959C5V1-F1
#
_entry.id   AF-A0A959C5V1-F1
#
_cell.length_a   1.000
_cell.length_b   1.000
_cell.length_c   1.000
_cell.angle_alpha   90.00
_cell.angle_beta   90.00
_cell.angle_gamma   90.00
#
_symmetry.space_group_name_H-M   'P 1'
#
loop_
_entity.id
_entity.type
_entity.pdbx_description
1 polymer ?
#
loop_
_entity_poly.entity_id
_entity_poly.type
_entity_poly.pdbx_seq_one_letter_code
_entity_poly.pdbx_strand_id
1 'polypeptide(L)'
;MAKSGKSSQKSSASAKKQAPVVVDRLERPPVDDPSAPLLKKIFWGIAAAGFLYMVGLSFGSGINADDKFQVDYSQKLVQYYSTFGKDTTALNIPEGNMHLYGGFFEVVTGFANKVLGYTPDQLAYHNLRHASSAILGWVAILCAGLLALLIAGWRAGIITLIVMLLSPRFVGDAMMNPKDIPFAAGYMMAIYNIAAVFDRMPAPRRINIVGLIAGLAIALATRAGGLLPFAMLFLFAGLHFLLKNGGFKAFSQTKLLKKYLLIVVGAAVGGYALALLFWPFALQKPFENPFVALSKFAVLEVKIRVLYEGVNVMSDKTPWHYPVKWILYTIPLAALAGFAGSLLWLGRLLRRYQPLWVMMVLFAGIFPVYYVIYKNSVIHDGWRHLTFAYPPICVAAGLFWHELA
;
A
#
# COMPACT_ATOMS: atom_id res chain seq x y z
N MET A 1 42.65 -17.59 77.64
CA MET A 1 43.44 -17.30 76.41
C MET A 1 43.62 -18.62 75.66
N ALA A 2 43.42 -18.79 74.35
CA ALA A 2 42.82 -18.01 73.28
C ALA A 2 42.45 -19.04 72.18
N LYS A 3 41.15 -19.19 71.89
CA LYS A 3 40.47 -18.90 70.62
C LYS A 3 40.64 -19.92 69.49
N SER A 4 39.54 -20.66 69.29
CA SER A 4 39.20 -21.45 68.11
C SER A 4 39.05 -20.57 66.86
N GLY A 5 39.57 -21.02 65.72
CA GLY A 5 39.32 -20.42 64.41
C GLY A 5 38.72 -21.43 63.44
N LYS A 6 37.39 -21.55 63.41
CA LYS A 6 36.67 -22.16 62.28
C LYS A 6 36.56 -21.10 61.18
N SER A 7 37.23 -21.29 60.05
CA SER A 7 37.06 -20.45 58.86
C SER A 7 35.72 -20.79 58.20
N SER A 8 34.73 -19.90 58.31
CA SER A 8 33.55 -19.97 57.46
C SER A 8 33.89 -19.39 56.09
N GLN A 9 33.92 -20.25 55.06
CA GLN A 9 33.89 -19.79 53.68
C GLN A 9 32.50 -19.19 53.43
N LYS A 10 32.41 -17.86 53.45
CA LYS A 10 31.26 -17.13 52.90
C LYS A 10 31.26 -17.35 51.39
N SER A 11 30.37 -18.21 50.91
CA SER A 11 30.01 -18.26 49.49
C SER A 11 29.37 -16.92 49.12
N SER A 12 30.10 -16.04 48.44
CA SER A 12 29.52 -14.87 47.80
C SER A 12 28.68 -15.36 46.63
N ALA A 13 27.40 -15.65 46.88
CA ALA A 13 26.41 -15.82 45.84
C ALA A 13 26.32 -14.48 45.09
N SER A 14 27.05 -14.39 43.97
CA SER A 14 26.83 -13.34 42.97
C SER A 14 25.37 -13.47 42.53
N ALA A 15 24.52 -12.60 43.08
CA ALA A 15 23.17 -12.42 42.59
C ALA A 15 23.30 -11.96 41.13
N LYS A 16 23.19 -12.91 40.19
CA LYS A 16 22.94 -12.61 38.78
C LYS A 16 21.70 -11.74 38.77
N LYS A 17 21.88 -10.41 38.63
CA LYS A 17 20.79 -9.47 38.34
C LYS A 17 20.03 -10.08 37.17
N GLN A 18 18.84 -10.61 37.44
CA GLN A 18 17.94 -11.06 36.38
C GLN A 18 17.78 -9.87 35.44
N ALA A 19 18.16 -10.08 34.18
CA ALA A 19 17.98 -9.07 33.16
C ALA A 19 16.50 -8.64 33.19
N PRO A 20 16.20 -7.34 33.16
CA PRO A 20 14.83 -6.86 33.26
C PRO A 20 13.98 -7.54 32.17
N VAL A 21 12.86 -8.13 32.59
CA VAL A 21 11.93 -8.82 31.68
C VAL A 21 11.46 -7.82 30.62
N VAL A 22 11.79 -8.10 29.37
CA VAL A 22 11.34 -7.29 28.23
C VAL A 22 9.86 -7.60 28.03
N VAL A 23 9.00 -6.62 28.29
CA VAL A 23 7.55 -6.76 28.09
C VAL A 23 7.23 -6.51 26.62
N ASP A 24 6.78 -7.54 25.90
CA ASP A 24 6.21 -7.40 24.56
C ASP A 24 4.76 -6.90 24.68
N ARG A 25 4.50 -5.66 24.24
CA ARG A 25 3.17 -5.06 24.29
C ARG A 25 2.27 -5.49 23.13
N LEU A 26 2.84 -6.17 22.14
CA LEU A 26 2.18 -6.63 20.92
C LEU A 26 1.73 -8.08 21.00
N GLU A 27 2.14 -8.83 22.03
CA GLU A 27 1.76 -10.22 22.23
C GLU A 27 0.25 -10.38 22.34
N ARG A 28 -0.31 -11.31 21.55
CA ARG A 28 -1.73 -11.63 21.49
C ARG A 28 -1.90 -13.14 21.31
N PRO A 29 -3.06 -13.71 21.71
CA PRO A 29 -3.33 -15.13 21.48
C PRO A 29 -3.18 -15.50 20.00
N PRO A 30 -2.63 -16.68 19.68
CA PRO A 30 -2.59 -17.15 18.30
C PRO A 30 -4.00 -17.27 17.74
N VAL A 31 -4.13 -16.97 16.45
CA VAL A 31 -5.38 -17.15 15.70
C VAL A 31 -5.40 -18.60 15.20
N ASP A 32 -5.70 -19.54 16.11
CA ASP A 32 -5.83 -20.95 15.77
C ASP A 32 -7.25 -21.24 15.25
N ASP A 33 -7.34 -21.84 14.06
CA ASP A 33 -8.60 -22.25 13.43
C ASP A 33 -8.47 -23.70 12.93
N PRO A 34 -9.21 -24.67 13.52
CA PRO A 34 -9.24 -26.06 13.05
C PRO A 34 -9.60 -26.21 11.56
N SER A 35 -10.32 -25.23 11.00
CA SER A 35 -10.76 -25.20 9.59
C SER A 35 -9.71 -24.64 8.64
N ALA A 36 -8.52 -24.24 9.14
CA ALA A 36 -7.49 -23.57 8.37
C ALA A 36 -7.06 -24.29 7.08
N PRO A 37 -6.96 -25.64 7.01
CA PRO A 37 -6.60 -26.32 5.76
C PRO A 37 -7.63 -26.12 4.64
N LEU A 38 -8.93 -26.15 4.98
CA LEU A 38 -10.01 -25.93 4.02
C LEU A 38 -10.08 -24.46 3.63
N LEU A 39 -10.08 -23.55 4.59
CA LEU A 39 -10.14 -22.11 4.33
C LEU A 39 -8.94 -21.63 3.51
N LYS A 40 -7.76 -22.22 3.69
CA LYS A 40 -6.60 -21.99 2.82
C LYS A 40 -6.89 -22.31 1.36
N LYS A 41 -7.49 -23.48 1.08
CA LYS A 41 -7.86 -23.87 -0.30
C LYS A 41 -8.90 -22.90 -0.86
N ILE A 42 -9.89 -22.53 -0.06
CA ILE A 42 -10.94 -21.57 -0.46
C ILE A 42 -10.34 -20.20 -0.78
N PHE A 43 -9.47 -19.66 0.08
CA PHE A 43 -8.82 -18.37 -0.14
C PHE A 43 -8.08 -18.34 -1.47
N TRP A 44 -7.23 -19.34 -1.74
CA TRP A 44 -6.47 -19.38 -2.99
C TRP A 44 -7.36 -19.68 -4.21
N GLY A 45 -8.42 -20.47 -4.04
CA GLY A 45 -9.43 -20.69 -5.09
C GLY A 45 -10.15 -19.40 -5.48
N ILE A 46 -10.63 -18.62 -4.50
CA ILE A 46 -11.26 -17.31 -4.73
C ILE A 46 -10.25 -16.33 -5.35
N ALA A 47 -9.03 -16.28 -4.85
CA ALA A 47 -7.99 -15.41 -5.41
C ALA A 47 -7.71 -15.75 -6.87
N ALA A 48 -7.56 -17.03 -7.22
CA ALA A 48 -7.32 -17.48 -8.59
C ALA A 48 -8.53 -17.22 -9.50
N ALA A 49 -9.75 -17.51 -9.05
CA ALA A 49 -10.97 -17.19 -9.79
C ALA A 49 -11.11 -15.68 -10.02
N GLY A 50 -10.84 -14.88 -8.99
CA GLY A 50 -10.84 -13.41 -9.07
C GLY A 50 -9.81 -12.87 -10.06
N PHE A 51 -8.62 -13.48 -10.15
CA PHE A 51 -7.61 -13.12 -11.14
C PHE A 51 -8.14 -13.34 -12.56
N LEU A 52 -8.63 -14.54 -12.86
CA LEU A 52 -9.17 -14.89 -14.18
C LEU A 52 -10.36 -14.01 -14.55
N TYR A 53 -11.24 -13.75 -13.59
CA TYR A 53 -12.38 -12.84 -13.75
C TYR A 53 -11.95 -11.42 -14.12
N MET A 54 -11.04 -10.82 -13.35
CA MET A 54 -10.58 -9.45 -13.59
C MET A 54 -9.83 -9.32 -14.92
N VAL A 55 -8.95 -10.27 -15.25
CA VAL A 55 -8.27 -10.26 -16.54
C VAL A 55 -9.26 -10.44 -17.69
N GLY A 56 -10.22 -11.37 -17.57
CA GLY A 56 -11.27 -11.58 -18.58
C GLY A 56 -12.11 -10.33 -18.83
N LEU A 57 -12.54 -9.65 -17.76
CA LEU A 57 -13.30 -8.40 -17.86
C LEU A 57 -12.53 -7.26 -18.54
N SER A 58 -11.21 -7.20 -18.36
CA SER A 58 -10.38 -6.11 -18.89
C SER A 58 -10.38 -6.04 -20.42
N PHE A 59 -10.61 -7.16 -21.11
CA PHE A 59 -10.73 -7.18 -22.58
C PHE A 59 -12.03 -6.56 -23.09
N GLY A 60 -13.05 -6.42 -22.23
CA GLY A 60 -14.32 -5.79 -22.55
C GLY A 60 -14.40 -4.32 -22.16
N SER A 61 -13.31 -3.74 -21.63
CA SER A 61 -13.32 -2.38 -21.10
C SER A 61 -12.92 -1.35 -22.16
N GLY A 62 -13.65 -0.22 -22.21
CA GLY A 62 -13.35 0.88 -23.12
C GLY A 62 -12.13 1.70 -22.73
N ILE A 63 -11.75 2.64 -23.59
CA ILE A 63 -10.67 3.61 -23.37
C ILE A 63 -11.19 4.74 -22.48
N ASN A 64 -10.42 5.14 -21.46
CA ASN A 64 -10.82 6.25 -20.58
C ASN A 64 -10.16 7.58 -20.99
N ALA A 65 -10.58 8.67 -20.34
CA ALA A 65 -10.05 10.00 -20.63
C ALA A 65 -8.55 10.17 -20.32
N ASP A 66 -7.98 9.38 -19.41
CA ASP A 66 -6.54 9.43 -19.12
C ASP A 66 -5.69 8.78 -20.21
N ASP A 67 -6.23 7.82 -20.97
CA ASP A 67 -5.47 7.10 -21.98
C ASP A 67 -4.84 8.04 -22.99
N LYS A 68 -5.53 9.12 -23.41
CA LYS A 68 -4.94 10.13 -24.31
C LYS A 68 -3.58 10.62 -23.80
N PHE A 69 -3.49 11.02 -22.54
CA PHE A 69 -2.27 11.54 -21.94
C PHE A 69 -1.24 10.43 -21.66
N GLN A 70 -1.73 9.25 -21.28
CA GLN A 70 -0.88 8.15 -20.83
C GLN A 70 -0.28 7.34 -21.97
N VAL A 71 -0.97 7.26 -23.11
CA VAL A 71 -0.43 6.67 -24.34
C VAL A 71 0.67 7.56 -24.90
N ASP A 72 0.43 8.87 -24.99
CA ASP A 72 1.46 9.84 -25.40
C ASP A 72 2.69 9.80 -24.47
N TYR A 73 2.47 9.81 -23.15
CA TYR A 73 3.58 9.72 -22.19
C TYR A 73 4.34 8.39 -22.32
N SER A 74 3.64 7.27 -22.49
CA SER A 74 4.22 5.95 -22.71
C SER A 74 5.13 5.92 -23.94
N GLN A 75 4.70 6.48 -25.07
CA GLN A 75 5.53 6.55 -26.28
C GLN A 75 6.82 7.35 -26.05
N LYS A 76 6.71 8.52 -25.41
CA LYS A 76 7.86 9.38 -25.07
C LYS A 76 8.82 8.70 -24.09
N LEU A 77 8.31 8.00 -23.08
CA LEU A 77 9.13 7.24 -22.14
C LEU A 77 9.88 6.11 -22.85
N VAL A 78 9.19 5.33 -23.69
CA VAL A 78 9.83 4.26 -24.47
C VAL A 78 10.94 4.83 -25.37
N GLN A 79 10.75 5.99 -25.99
CA GLN A 79 11.78 6.69 -26.77
C GLN A 79 12.95 7.16 -25.90
N TYR A 80 12.67 7.79 -24.75
CA TYR A 80 13.69 8.20 -23.78
C TYR A 80 14.61 7.03 -23.42
N TYR A 81 14.05 5.89 -23.01
CA TYR A 81 14.85 4.73 -22.63
C TYR A 81 15.51 4.03 -23.83
N SER A 82 14.83 3.90 -24.96
CA SER A 82 15.41 3.25 -26.16
C SER A 82 16.58 4.03 -26.75
N THR A 83 16.62 5.34 -26.54
CA THR A 83 17.69 6.23 -27.03
C THR A 83 18.74 6.53 -25.95
N PHE A 84 18.66 5.87 -24.80
CA PHE A 84 19.53 6.12 -23.64
C PHE A 84 19.53 7.58 -23.18
N GLY A 85 18.35 8.21 -23.18
CA GLY A 85 18.12 9.57 -22.71
C GLY A 85 18.45 10.68 -23.71
N LYS A 86 18.80 10.35 -24.96
CA LYS A 86 19.00 11.36 -26.02
C LYS A 86 17.70 12.06 -26.40
N ASP A 87 16.59 11.30 -26.46
CA ASP A 87 15.26 11.89 -26.58
C ASP A 87 14.79 12.36 -25.20
N THR A 88 14.68 13.67 -25.00
CA THR A 88 14.29 14.28 -23.73
C THR A 88 12.82 14.69 -23.66
N THR A 89 11.99 14.31 -24.64
CA THR A 89 10.57 14.74 -24.71
C THR A 89 9.74 14.28 -23.52
N ALA A 90 10.13 13.16 -22.88
CA ALA A 90 9.50 12.68 -21.65
C ALA A 90 9.77 13.55 -20.41
N LEU A 91 10.79 14.42 -20.45
CA LEU A 91 11.18 15.27 -19.31
C LEU A 91 10.32 16.53 -19.18
N ASN A 92 9.63 16.93 -20.26
CA ASN A 92 8.76 18.10 -20.25
C ASN A 92 7.52 17.85 -21.11
N ILE A 93 6.41 17.59 -20.42
CA ILE A 93 5.10 17.39 -21.04
C ILE A 93 4.14 18.42 -20.45
N PRO A 94 3.90 19.53 -21.16
CA PRO A 94 3.04 20.61 -20.68
C PRO A 94 1.58 20.16 -20.51
N GLU A 95 1.07 19.32 -21.42
CA GLU A 95 -0.31 18.83 -21.33
C GLU A 95 -0.43 17.81 -20.19
N GLY A 96 -1.27 18.10 -19.20
CA GLY A 96 -1.49 17.22 -18.05
C GLY A 96 -0.32 17.09 -17.07
N ASN A 97 0.80 17.81 -17.30
CA ASN A 97 2.02 17.76 -16.49
C ASN A 97 2.55 16.33 -16.29
N MET A 98 2.49 15.49 -17.33
CA MET A 98 2.73 14.03 -17.20
C MET A 98 4.15 13.68 -16.71
N HIS A 99 5.14 14.52 -16.99
CA HIS A 99 6.52 14.37 -16.50
C HIS A 99 6.62 14.33 -14.96
N LEU A 100 5.63 14.89 -14.23
CA LEU A 100 5.56 14.83 -12.77
C LEU A 100 5.09 13.46 -12.25
N TYR A 101 4.51 12.62 -13.11
CA TYR A 101 4.15 11.25 -12.76
C TYR A 101 5.37 10.34 -12.97
N GLY A 102 5.54 9.39 -12.07
CA GLY A 102 6.43 8.27 -12.37
C GLY A 102 5.83 7.44 -13.52
N GLY A 103 6.70 6.82 -14.31
CA GLY A 103 6.32 6.13 -15.54
C GLY A 103 6.30 4.60 -15.41
N PHE A 104 6.13 4.02 -14.21
CA PHE A 104 6.22 2.56 -14.06
C PHE A 104 5.25 1.81 -14.98
N PHE A 105 3.97 2.17 -14.95
CA PHE A 105 2.95 1.50 -15.74
C PHE A 105 3.18 1.71 -17.24
N GLU A 106 3.55 2.94 -17.62
CA GLU A 106 3.76 3.40 -18.98
C GLU A 106 5.01 2.77 -19.60
N VAL A 107 6.12 2.71 -18.87
CA VAL A 107 7.36 2.05 -19.31
C VAL A 107 7.11 0.55 -19.49
N VAL A 108 6.52 -0.12 -18.50
CA VAL A 108 6.32 -1.58 -18.54
C VAL A 108 5.38 -1.96 -19.69
N THR A 109 4.21 -1.33 -19.77
CA THR A 109 3.24 -1.64 -20.84
C THR A 109 3.70 -1.14 -22.21
N GLY A 110 4.39 0.00 -22.27
CA GLY A 110 4.93 0.57 -23.50
C GLY A 110 6.01 -0.31 -24.12
N PHE A 111 6.96 -0.82 -23.33
CA PHE A 111 7.96 -1.77 -23.83
C PHE A 111 7.33 -3.11 -24.22
N ALA A 112 6.37 -3.62 -23.45
CA ALA A 112 5.65 -4.85 -23.82
C ALA A 112 4.92 -4.69 -25.17
N ASN A 113 4.21 -3.58 -25.37
CA ASN A 113 3.56 -3.25 -26.64
C ASN A 113 4.58 -3.12 -27.79
N LYS A 114 5.72 -2.45 -27.54
CA LYS A 114 6.80 -2.32 -28.54
C LYS A 114 7.37 -3.68 -28.96
N VAL A 115 7.60 -4.58 -28.01
CA VAL A 115 8.14 -5.93 -28.28
C VAL A 115 7.13 -6.78 -29.08
N LEU A 116 5.84 -6.65 -28.77
CA LEU A 116 4.77 -7.36 -29.46
C LEU A 116 4.36 -6.72 -30.80
N GLY A 117 4.93 -5.56 -31.15
CA GLY A 117 4.63 -4.83 -32.38
C GLY A 117 3.24 -4.16 -32.38
N TYR A 118 2.65 -3.93 -31.21
CA TYR A 118 1.35 -3.28 -31.10
C TYR A 118 1.46 -1.76 -31.14
N THR A 119 0.59 -1.14 -31.92
CA THR A 119 0.51 0.32 -32.08
C THR A 119 -0.77 0.88 -31.42
N PRO A 120 -0.79 2.15 -30.99
CA PRO A 120 -1.93 2.72 -30.25
C PRO A 120 -3.27 2.72 -30.99
N ASP A 121 -3.28 2.64 -32.32
CA ASP A 121 -4.48 2.52 -33.13
C ASP A 121 -5.11 1.11 -33.08
N GLN A 122 -4.41 0.13 -32.51
CA GLN A 122 -4.84 -1.26 -32.42
C GLN A 122 -5.50 -1.57 -31.08
N LEU A 123 -6.59 -2.32 -31.12
CA LEU A 123 -7.26 -2.81 -29.90
C LEU A 123 -6.31 -3.63 -29.00
N ALA A 124 -5.39 -4.40 -29.60
CA ALA A 124 -4.43 -5.22 -28.86
C ALA A 124 -3.53 -4.39 -27.93
N TYR A 125 -3.16 -3.18 -28.34
CA TYR A 125 -2.35 -2.25 -27.54
C TYR A 125 -3.07 -1.86 -26.24
N HIS A 126 -4.37 -1.57 -26.35
CA HIS A 126 -5.21 -1.21 -25.20
C HIS A 126 -5.53 -2.41 -24.33
N ASN A 127 -5.83 -3.57 -24.93
CA ASN A 127 -6.06 -4.81 -24.19
C ASN A 127 -4.86 -5.19 -23.31
N LEU A 128 -3.63 -5.02 -23.79
CA LEU A 128 -2.43 -5.26 -22.97
C LEU A 128 -2.38 -4.33 -21.75
N ARG A 129 -2.69 -3.05 -21.94
CA ARG A 129 -2.71 -2.06 -20.86
C ARG A 129 -3.82 -2.36 -19.85
N HIS A 130 -5.03 -2.65 -20.33
CA HIS A 130 -6.18 -2.99 -19.50
C HIS A 130 -5.93 -4.26 -18.68
N ALA A 131 -5.42 -5.32 -19.31
CA ALA A 131 -5.03 -6.54 -18.59
C ALA A 131 -3.94 -6.27 -17.55
N SER A 132 -2.94 -5.44 -17.87
CA SER A 132 -1.89 -5.05 -16.91
C SER A 132 -2.44 -4.28 -15.72
N SER A 133 -3.40 -3.37 -15.95
CA SER A 133 -4.12 -2.66 -14.89
C SER A 133 -4.93 -3.63 -14.04
N ALA A 134 -5.63 -4.59 -14.65
CA ALA A 134 -6.43 -5.59 -13.96
C ALA A 134 -5.58 -6.50 -13.07
N ILE A 135 -4.40 -6.89 -13.55
CA ILE A 135 -3.41 -7.65 -12.77
C ILE A 135 -2.96 -6.86 -11.55
N LEU A 136 -2.66 -5.57 -11.69
CA LEU A 136 -2.27 -4.70 -10.56
C LEU A 136 -3.43 -4.49 -9.57
N GLY A 137 -4.65 -4.31 -10.06
CA GLY A 137 -5.85 -4.28 -9.24
C GLY A 137 -6.03 -5.58 -8.44
N TRP A 138 -5.82 -6.72 -9.07
CA TRP A 138 -5.83 -8.02 -8.40
C TRP A 138 -4.71 -8.15 -7.35
N VAL A 139 -3.49 -7.66 -7.63
CA VAL A 139 -2.40 -7.62 -6.65
C VAL A 139 -2.78 -6.81 -5.41
N ALA A 140 -3.46 -5.67 -5.58
CA ALA A 140 -3.97 -4.87 -4.47
C ALA A 140 -4.97 -5.69 -3.62
N ILE A 141 -5.93 -6.36 -4.27
CA ILE A 141 -6.93 -7.22 -3.61
C ILE A 141 -6.26 -8.37 -2.85
N LEU A 142 -5.30 -9.06 -3.49
CA LEU A 142 -4.58 -10.16 -2.88
C LEU A 142 -3.80 -9.69 -1.65
N CYS A 143 -3.07 -8.58 -1.75
CA CYS A 143 -2.31 -8.03 -0.63
C CYS A 143 -3.22 -7.60 0.53
N ALA A 144 -4.41 -7.05 0.25
CA ALA A 144 -5.42 -6.76 1.26
C ALA A 144 -5.91 -8.04 1.96
N GLY A 145 -6.29 -9.07 1.20
CA GLY A 145 -6.69 -10.37 1.74
C GLY A 145 -5.58 -11.03 2.57
N LEU A 146 -4.32 -10.96 2.12
CA LEU A 146 -3.16 -11.48 2.84
C LEU A 146 -2.86 -10.68 4.12
N LEU A 147 -3.11 -9.36 4.13
CA LEU A 147 -2.98 -8.55 5.35
C LEU A 147 -4.07 -8.91 6.37
N ALA A 148 -5.34 -9.01 5.94
CA ALA A 148 -6.42 -9.45 6.80
C ALA A 148 -6.15 -10.85 7.38
N LEU A 149 -5.64 -11.76 6.53
CA LEU A 149 -5.19 -13.09 6.94
C LEU A 149 -4.07 -13.03 7.97
N LEU A 150 -3.09 -12.17 7.80
CA LEU A 150 -1.99 -12.01 8.74
C LEU A 150 -2.48 -11.52 10.10
N ILE A 151 -3.48 -10.64 10.12
CA ILE A 151 -4.01 -10.05 11.37
C ILE A 151 -4.95 -11.04 12.09
N ALA A 152 -5.81 -11.73 11.35
CA ALA A 152 -6.97 -12.41 11.92
C ALA A 152 -7.33 -13.75 11.25
N GLY A 153 -6.44 -14.32 10.44
CA GLY A 153 -6.59 -15.67 9.89
C GLY A 153 -7.41 -15.76 8.60
N TRP A 154 -7.54 -16.99 8.09
CA TRP A 154 -8.04 -17.25 6.73
C TRP A 154 -9.43 -16.71 6.46
N ARG A 155 -10.35 -16.78 7.44
CA ARG A 155 -11.73 -16.30 7.29
C ARG A 155 -11.78 -14.79 7.05
N ALA A 156 -11.03 -14.01 7.82
CA ALA A 156 -10.90 -12.56 7.59
C ALA A 156 -10.32 -12.25 6.20
N GLY A 157 -9.28 -12.99 5.80
CA GLY A 157 -8.71 -12.89 4.45
C GLY A 157 -9.73 -13.16 3.33
N ILE A 158 -10.52 -14.22 3.45
CA ILE A 158 -11.58 -14.58 2.50
C ILE A 158 -12.64 -13.47 2.43
N ILE A 159 -13.11 -12.98 3.58
CA ILE A 159 -14.12 -11.91 3.62
C ILE A 159 -13.58 -10.66 2.92
N THR A 160 -12.34 -10.25 3.20
CA THR A 160 -11.73 -9.09 2.53
C THR A 160 -11.62 -9.30 1.01
N LEU A 161 -11.22 -10.49 0.54
CA LEU A 161 -11.19 -10.81 -0.90
C LEU A 161 -12.58 -10.65 -1.53
N ILE A 162 -13.61 -11.24 -0.93
CA ILE A 162 -14.98 -11.21 -1.45
C ILE A 162 -15.50 -9.77 -1.50
N VAL A 163 -15.34 -9.01 -0.41
CA VAL A 163 -15.78 -7.62 -0.35
C VAL A 163 -15.14 -6.80 -1.48
N MET A 164 -13.82 -6.94 -1.69
CA MET A 164 -13.13 -6.20 -2.74
C MET A 164 -13.47 -6.66 -4.16
N LEU A 165 -13.54 -7.97 -4.42
CA LEU A 165 -13.92 -8.51 -5.73
C LEU A 165 -15.35 -8.15 -6.13
N LEU A 166 -16.24 -7.95 -5.15
CA LEU A 166 -17.61 -7.50 -5.36
C LEU A 166 -17.77 -5.98 -5.20
N SER A 167 -16.67 -5.22 -5.24
CA SER A 167 -16.70 -3.76 -5.19
C SER A 167 -16.66 -3.16 -6.60
N PRO A 168 -17.81 -2.77 -7.18
CA PRO A 168 -17.89 -2.38 -8.58
C PRO A 168 -17.02 -1.18 -8.92
N ARG A 169 -16.86 -0.23 -7.99
CA ARG A 169 -16.01 0.95 -8.21
C ARG A 169 -14.53 0.57 -8.35
N PHE A 170 -14.01 -0.21 -7.40
CA PHE A 170 -12.61 -0.63 -7.42
C PHE A 170 -12.32 -1.58 -8.59
N VAL A 171 -13.19 -2.56 -8.83
CA VAL A 171 -13.04 -3.50 -9.95
C VAL A 171 -13.17 -2.77 -11.29
N GLY A 172 -14.10 -1.83 -11.42
CA GLY A 172 -14.25 -1.01 -12.63
C GLY A 172 -13.00 -0.18 -12.93
N ASP A 173 -12.48 0.53 -11.92
CA ASP A 173 -11.22 1.27 -12.07
C ASP A 173 -10.07 0.33 -12.44
N ALA A 174 -10.00 -0.88 -11.84
CA ALA A 174 -8.95 -1.85 -12.14
C ALA A 174 -8.89 -2.28 -13.60
N MET A 175 -9.96 -2.17 -14.38
CA MET A 175 -9.96 -2.59 -15.78
C MET A 175 -9.15 -1.67 -16.69
N MET A 176 -9.04 -0.38 -16.37
CA MET A 176 -8.51 0.59 -17.32
C MET A 176 -7.70 1.73 -16.70
N ASN A 177 -7.75 1.95 -15.38
CA ASN A 177 -7.15 3.14 -14.75
C ASN A 177 -5.63 2.97 -14.56
N PRO A 178 -4.78 3.66 -15.35
CA PRO A 178 -3.34 3.42 -15.34
C PRO A 178 -2.60 4.19 -14.23
N LYS A 179 -3.29 4.98 -13.41
CA LYS A 179 -2.69 5.84 -12.38
C LYS A 179 -3.06 5.36 -10.98
N ASP A 180 -4.35 5.28 -10.69
CA ASP A 180 -4.84 5.06 -9.33
C ASP A 180 -4.68 3.60 -8.90
N ILE A 181 -4.81 2.66 -9.85
CA ILE A 181 -4.76 1.22 -9.57
C ILE A 181 -3.32 0.71 -9.40
N PRO A 182 -2.35 1.04 -10.28
CA PRO A 182 -0.95 0.73 -10.01
C PRO A 182 -0.46 1.33 -8.69
N PHE A 183 -0.91 2.55 -8.38
CA PHE A 183 -0.62 3.18 -7.10
C PHE A 183 -1.20 2.40 -5.90
N ALA A 184 -2.48 2.02 -5.97
CA ALA A 184 -3.13 1.20 -4.95
C ALA A 184 -2.46 -0.17 -4.77
N ALA A 185 -2.00 -0.80 -5.85
CA ALA A 185 -1.27 -2.06 -5.82
C ALA A 185 0.06 -1.92 -5.08
N GLY A 186 0.88 -0.92 -5.45
CA GLY A 186 2.14 -0.63 -4.76
C GLY A 186 1.93 -0.30 -3.28
N TYR A 187 0.95 0.55 -2.98
CA TYR A 187 0.60 0.95 -1.62
C TYR A 187 0.20 -0.25 -0.75
N MET A 188 -0.74 -1.07 -1.22
CA MET A 188 -1.21 -2.23 -0.46
C MET A 188 -0.15 -3.33 -0.34
N MET A 189 0.68 -3.52 -1.38
CA MET A 189 1.81 -4.44 -1.34
C MET A 189 2.87 -4.00 -0.33
N ALA A 190 3.16 -2.70 -0.22
CA ALA A 190 4.03 -2.16 0.81
C ALA A 190 3.46 -2.38 2.21
N ILE A 191 2.19 -2.04 2.46
CA ILE A 191 1.54 -2.18 3.77
C ILE A 191 1.52 -3.64 4.24
N TYR A 192 1.09 -4.57 3.37
CA TYR A 192 1.09 -6.00 3.68
C TYR A 192 2.50 -6.46 4.08
N ASN A 193 3.52 -6.08 3.30
CA ASN A 193 4.88 -6.52 3.55
C ASN A 193 5.55 -5.80 4.73
N ILE A 194 5.15 -4.58 5.10
CA ILE A 194 5.54 -3.94 6.37
C ILE A 194 5.14 -4.87 7.52
N ALA A 195 3.85 -5.22 7.62
CA ALA A 195 3.38 -6.12 8.68
C ALA A 195 4.11 -7.48 8.61
N ALA A 196 4.16 -8.11 7.43
CA ALA A 196 4.75 -9.43 7.26
C ALA A 196 6.25 -9.52 7.60
N VAL A 197 7.02 -8.47 7.34
CA VAL A 197 8.45 -8.39 7.68
C VAL A 197 8.60 -8.24 9.20
N PHE A 198 7.91 -7.27 9.80
CA PHE A 198 8.12 -6.95 11.21
C PHE A 198 7.57 -8.02 12.16
N ASP A 199 6.45 -8.63 11.81
CA ASP A 199 5.86 -9.73 12.60
C ASP A 199 6.83 -10.92 12.74
N ARG A 200 7.66 -11.14 11.70
CA ARG A 200 8.68 -12.21 11.65
C ARG A 200 10.07 -11.77 12.10
N MET A 201 10.23 -10.57 12.64
CA MET A 201 11.51 -10.17 13.23
C MET A 201 11.89 -11.09 14.39
N PRO A 202 13.17 -11.49 14.50
CA PRO A 202 14.34 -10.91 13.82
C PRO A 202 14.74 -11.59 12.48
N ALA A 203 13.95 -12.52 11.96
CA ALA A 203 14.26 -13.32 10.76
C ALA A 203 13.12 -13.25 9.72
N PRO A 204 12.88 -12.06 9.12
CA PRO A 204 11.86 -11.91 8.08
C PRO A 204 12.17 -12.77 6.85
N ARG A 205 11.12 -13.19 6.15
CA ARG A 205 11.27 -13.92 4.89
C ARG A 205 11.76 -12.96 3.79
N ARG A 206 12.74 -13.40 2.99
CA ARG A 206 13.31 -12.61 1.90
C ARG A 206 12.25 -12.15 0.89
N ILE A 207 11.27 -12.99 0.59
CA ILE A 207 10.17 -12.65 -0.33
C ILE A 207 9.36 -11.44 0.17
N ASN A 208 9.17 -11.28 1.49
CA ASN A 208 8.46 -10.14 2.04
C ASN A 208 9.32 -8.86 2.00
N ILE A 209 10.64 -8.97 2.12
CA ILE A 209 11.55 -7.82 1.91
C ILE A 209 11.51 -7.38 0.44
N VAL A 210 11.57 -8.32 -0.50
CA VAL A 210 11.45 -8.02 -1.93
C VAL A 210 10.09 -7.41 -2.25
N GLY A 211 9.00 -7.97 -1.69
CA GLY A 211 7.65 -7.42 -1.84
C GLY A 211 7.51 -6.02 -1.25
N LEU A 212 8.17 -5.72 -0.12
CA LEU A 212 8.22 -4.38 0.45
C LEU A 212 8.93 -3.39 -0.48
N ILE A 213 10.13 -3.75 -0.96
CA ILE A 213 10.91 -2.94 -1.92
C ILE A 213 10.09 -2.65 -3.17
N ALA A 214 9.51 -3.70 -3.76
CA ALA A 214 8.70 -3.56 -4.98
C ALA A 214 7.43 -2.73 -4.73
N GLY A 215 6.78 -2.86 -3.57
CA GLY A 215 5.58 -2.08 -3.25
C GLY A 215 5.87 -0.59 -3.11
N LEU A 216 6.94 -0.27 -2.38
CA LEU A 216 7.47 1.10 -2.27
C LEU A 216 7.84 1.68 -3.64
N ALA A 217 8.51 0.87 -4.47
CA ALA A 217 8.93 1.27 -5.80
C ALA A 217 7.74 1.57 -6.71
N ILE A 218 6.79 0.64 -6.83
CA ILE A 218 5.60 0.79 -7.68
C ILE A 218 4.78 2.00 -7.25
N ALA A 219 4.56 2.20 -5.94
CA ALA A 219 3.80 3.34 -5.44
C ALA A 219 4.47 4.67 -5.85
N LEU A 220 5.76 4.84 -5.57
CA LEU A 220 6.48 6.08 -5.89
C LEU A 220 6.66 6.30 -7.40
N ALA A 221 6.91 5.22 -8.14
CA ALA A 221 7.08 5.23 -9.59
C ALA A 221 5.76 5.35 -10.36
N THR A 222 4.61 5.41 -9.67
CA THR A 222 3.33 5.78 -10.27
C THR A 222 3.01 7.23 -9.93
N ARG A 223 3.18 7.65 -8.67
CA ARG A 223 2.87 9.00 -8.19
C ARG A 223 3.78 9.44 -7.06
N ALA A 224 4.05 10.74 -6.99
CA ALA A 224 4.83 11.35 -5.90
C ALA A 224 4.21 11.13 -4.50
N GLY A 225 2.88 10.98 -4.42
CA GLY A 225 2.18 10.57 -3.20
C GLY A 225 2.65 9.22 -2.63
N GLY A 226 3.38 8.43 -3.43
CA GLY A 226 4.03 7.18 -3.05
C GLY A 226 5.14 7.33 -2.03
N LEU A 227 5.48 8.56 -1.62
CA LEU A 227 6.29 8.81 -0.42
C LEU A 227 5.54 8.45 0.89
N LEU A 228 4.21 8.40 0.89
CA LEU A 228 3.42 8.02 2.06
C LEU A 228 3.77 6.62 2.63
N PRO A 229 3.81 5.52 1.84
CA PRO A 229 4.20 4.22 2.36
C PRO A 229 5.65 4.15 2.88
N PHE A 230 6.55 5.05 2.44
CA PHE A 230 7.89 5.18 3.05
C PHE A 230 7.77 5.75 4.46
N ALA A 231 7.01 6.85 4.64
CA ALA A 231 6.76 7.41 5.96
C ALA A 231 6.10 6.39 6.90
N MET A 232 5.16 5.59 6.38
CA MET A 232 4.54 4.48 7.11
C MET A 232 5.57 3.41 7.49
N LEU A 233 6.47 3.01 6.58
CA LEU A 233 7.54 2.07 6.89
C LEU A 233 8.35 2.55 8.09
N PHE A 234 8.83 3.80 8.09
CA PHE A 234 9.61 4.33 9.21
C PHE A 234 8.80 4.40 10.50
N LEU A 235 7.56 4.90 10.44
CA LEU A 235 6.68 5.04 11.60
C LEU A 235 6.37 3.68 12.24
N PHE A 236 5.85 2.73 11.46
CA PHE A 236 5.42 1.43 11.96
C PHE A 236 6.60 0.53 12.33
N ALA A 237 7.76 0.66 11.68
CA ALA A 237 8.97 -0.02 12.11
C ALA A 237 9.46 0.50 13.47
N GLY A 238 9.45 1.82 13.67
CA GLY A 238 9.83 2.45 14.94
C GLY A 238 8.88 2.07 16.08
N LEU A 239 7.57 2.15 15.84
CA LEU A 239 6.55 1.71 16.79
C LEU A 239 6.68 0.21 17.10
N HIS A 240 6.88 -0.64 16.10
CA HIS A 240 7.10 -2.07 16.30
C HIS A 240 8.35 -2.32 17.15
N PHE A 241 9.46 -1.65 16.85
CA PHE A 241 10.70 -1.77 17.61
C PHE A 241 10.50 -1.39 19.09
N LEU A 242 9.83 -0.27 19.34
CA LEU A 242 9.55 0.20 20.70
C LEU A 242 8.60 -0.73 21.46
N LEU A 243 7.48 -1.11 20.84
CA LEU A 243 6.41 -1.84 21.51
C LEU A 243 6.76 -3.32 21.74
N LYS A 244 7.55 -3.93 20.84
CA LYS A 244 7.96 -5.33 20.95
C LYS A 244 9.13 -5.54 21.92
N ASN A 245 10.04 -4.57 22.02
CA ASN A 245 11.35 -4.77 22.65
C ASN A 245 11.54 -4.00 23.98
N GLY A 246 10.46 -3.65 24.67
CA GLY A 246 10.53 -3.03 26.00
C GLY A 246 10.74 -1.51 26.01
N GLY A 247 10.24 -0.81 24.98
CA GLY A 247 10.24 0.65 24.88
C GLY A 247 11.61 1.23 24.55
N PHE A 248 11.90 2.44 25.05
CA PHE A 248 13.16 3.14 24.78
C PHE A 248 14.41 2.40 25.26
N LYS A 249 14.29 1.47 26.23
CA LYS A 249 15.42 0.63 26.65
C LYS A 249 15.94 -0.26 25.52
N ALA A 250 15.11 -0.57 24.51
CA ALA A 250 15.48 -1.35 23.34
C ALA A 250 16.62 -0.73 22.54
N PHE A 251 16.78 0.60 22.55
CA PHE A 251 17.86 1.27 21.82
C PHE A 251 19.27 0.88 22.30
N SER A 252 19.40 0.37 23.53
CA SER A 252 20.65 -0.20 24.03
C SER A 252 21.04 -1.52 23.34
N GLN A 253 20.09 -2.21 22.69
CA GLN A 253 20.31 -3.47 21.98
C GLN A 253 20.86 -3.22 20.56
N THR A 254 22.13 -2.84 20.47
CA THR A 254 22.78 -2.41 19.21
C THR A 254 22.63 -3.40 18.06
N LYS A 255 22.75 -4.72 18.34
CA LYS A 255 22.60 -5.77 17.32
C LYS A 255 21.18 -5.82 16.74
N LEU A 256 20.15 -5.67 17.58
CA LEU A 256 18.76 -5.69 17.15
C LEU A 256 18.41 -4.40 16.40
N LEU A 257 18.80 -3.24 16.95
CA LEU A 257 18.61 -1.95 16.31
C LEU A 257 19.25 -1.92 14.91
N LYS A 258 20.48 -2.41 14.77
CA LYS A 258 21.17 -2.51 13.47
C LYS A 258 20.40 -3.37 12.46
N LYS A 259 19.78 -4.48 12.90
CA LYS A 259 18.94 -5.32 12.01
C LYS A 259 17.69 -4.58 11.54
N TYR A 260 16.99 -3.90 12.46
CA TYR A 260 15.83 -3.06 12.09
C TYR A 260 16.23 -1.98 11.10
N LEU A 261 17.30 -1.23 11.39
CA LEU A 261 17.79 -0.17 10.52
C LEU A 261 18.20 -0.70 9.14
N LEU A 262 18.92 -1.82 9.08
CA LEU A 262 19.33 -2.41 7.81
C LEU A 262 18.13 -2.79 6.94
N ILE A 263 17.08 -3.37 7.54
CA ILE A 263 15.86 -3.74 6.80
C ILE A 263 15.08 -2.49 6.37
N VAL A 264 14.86 -1.54 7.28
CA VAL A 264 14.08 -0.33 7.01
C VAL A 264 14.77 0.56 5.97
N VAL A 265 16.04 0.90 6.22
CA VAL A 265 16.82 1.75 5.33
C VAL A 265 17.11 1.02 4.02
N GLY A 266 17.46 -0.27 4.07
CA GLY A 266 17.68 -1.08 2.87
C GLY A 266 16.44 -1.17 1.99
N ALA A 267 15.25 -1.38 2.58
CA ALA A 267 14.01 -1.41 1.84
C ALA A 267 13.61 -0.04 1.28
N ALA A 268 13.79 1.03 2.05
CA ALA A 268 13.54 2.40 1.59
C ALA A 268 14.49 2.79 0.45
N VAL A 269 15.80 2.59 0.60
CA VAL A 269 16.79 2.90 -0.45
C VAL A 269 16.54 2.05 -1.69
N GLY A 270 16.31 0.74 -1.52
CA GLY A 270 16.01 -0.16 -2.63
C GLY A 270 14.73 0.22 -3.38
N GLY A 271 13.64 0.52 -2.64
CA GLY A 271 12.37 0.93 -3.22
C GLY A 271 12.46 2.28 -3.94
N TYR A 272 13.15 3.25 -3.34
CA TYR A 272 13.36 4.56 -3.94
C TYR A 272 14.22 4.48 -5.21
N ALA A 273 15.36 3.79 -5.15
CA ALA A 273 16.25 3.61 -6.29
C ALA A 273 15.53 2.91 -7.45
N LEU A 274 14.79 1.84 -7.16
CA LEU A 274 14.00 1.14 -8.17
C LEU A 274 12.91 2.04 -8.75
N ALA A 275 12.26 2.88 -7.94
CA ALA A 275 11.26 3.82 -8.44
C ALA A 275 11.84 4.83 -9.43
N LEU A 276 13.03 5.37 -9.12
CA LEU A 276 13.71 6.33 -9.98
C LEU A 276 14.01 5.75 -11.36
N LEU A 277 14.30 4.44 -11.46
CA LEU A 277 14.54 3.80 -12.76
C LEU A 277 13.38 3.97 -13.74
N PHE A 278 12.17 4.18 -13.26
CA PHE A 278 10.96 4.39 -14.07
C PHE A 278 10.52 5.86 -14.15
N TRP A 279 11.31 6.80 -13.64
CA TRP A 279 10.90 8.21 -13.52
C TRP A 279 12.00 9.15 -13.99
N PRO A 280 12.12 9.40 -15.32
CA PRO A 280 13.16 10.24 -15.91
C PRO A 280 13.27 11.64 -15.32
N PHE A 281 12.13 12.28 -15.03
CA PHE A 281 12.12 13.59 -14.36
C PHE A 281 12.78 13.51 -12.98
N ALA A 282 12.45 12.51 -12.16
CA ALA A 282 13.10 12.32 -10.88
C ALA A 282 14.59 11.97 -11.00
N LEU A 283 15.00 11.21 -12.03
CA LEU A 283 16.42 10.90 -12.28
C LEU A 283 17.29 12.15 -12.53
N GLN A 284 16.73 13.22 -13.10
CA GLN A 284 17.47 14.46 -13.33
C GLN A 284 17.95 15.10 -12.02
N LYS A 285 17.10 15.07 -10.99
CA LYS A 285 17.43 15.55 -9.65
C LYS A 285 16.77 14.66 -8.59
N PRO A 286 17.41 13.53 -8.24
CA PRO A 286 16.81 12.50 -7.40
C PRO A 286 16.25 13.01 -6.08
N PHE A 287 16.94 13.95 -5.42
CA PHE A 287 16.53 14.46 -4.10
C PHE A 287 15.60 15.67 -4.13
N GLU A 288 15.43 16.33 -5.28
CA GLU A 288 14.60 17.55 -5.40
C GLU A 288 13.29 17.23 -6.14
N ASN A 289 13.37 16.60 -7.30
CA ASN A 289 12.25 16.48 -8.23
C ASN A 289 11.06 15.67 -7.71
N PRO A 290 11.24 14.58 -6.94
CA PRO A 290 10.11 13.90 -6.28
C PRO A 290 9.32 14.80 -5.32
N PHE A 291 9.99 15.71 -4.60
CA PHE A 291 9.33 16.66 -3.71
C PHE A 291 8.68 17.82 -4.47
N VAL A 292 9.30 18.27 -5.58
CA VAL A 292 8.68 19.22 -6.51
C VAL A 292 7.40 18.64 -7.11
N ALA A 293 7.42 17.37 -7.53
CA ALA A 293 6.24 16.69 -8.03
C ALA A 293 5.16 16.57 -6.93
N LEU A 294 5.54 16.20 -5.71
CA LEU A 294 4.62 16.14 -4.57
C LEU A 294 3.96 17.51 -4.29
N SER A 295 4.73 18.60 -4.30
CA SER A 295 4.18 19.94 -4.07
C SER A 295 3.25 20.39 -5.18
N LYS A 296 3.58 20.09 -6.45
CA LYS A 296 2.70 20.40 -7.58
C LYS A 296 1.41 19.59 -7.56
N PHE A 297 1.45 18.32 -7.14
CA PHE A 297 0.24 17.52 -6.91
C PHE A 297 -0.54 17.91 -5.65
N ALA A 298 0.04 18.66 -4.72
CA ALA A 298 -0.72 19.20 -3.60
C ALA A 298 -1.54 20.44 -4.00
N VAL A 299 -1.07 21.19 -5.01
CA VAL A 299 -1.69 22.44 -5.50
C VAL A 299 -2.55 22.22 -6.75
N LEU A 300 -2.46 21.04 -7.39
CA LEU A 300 -3.20 20.58 -8.58
C LEU A 300 -3.70 21.70 -9.50
N GLU A 301 -2.84 22.06 -10.46
CA GLU A 301 -3.13 23.08 -11.48
C GLU A 301 -4.29 22.68 -12.41
N VAL A 302 -4.54 21.38 -12.58
CA VAL A 302 -5.61 20.88 -13.46
C VAL A 302 -6.95 20.98 -12.74
N LYS A 303 -7.87 21.75 -13.32
CA LYS A 303 -9.22 21.95 -12.80
C LYS A 303 -10.22 21.51 -13.87
N ILE A 304 -11.08 20.58 -13.53
CA ILE A 304 -12.11 20.05 -14.45
C ILE A 304 -13.51 20.32 -13.88
N ARG A 305 -14.53 20.26 -14.74
CA ARG A 305 -15.91 20.24 -14.26
C ARG A 305 -16.26 18.85 -13.75
N VAL A 306 -16.87 18.79 -12.58
CA VAL A 306 -17.41 17.57 -11.99
C VAL A 306 -18.90 17.77 -11.71
N LEU A 307 -19.69 16.71 -11.92
CA LEU A 307 -21.10 16.69 -11.54
C LEU A 307 -21.21 16.39 -10.05
N TYR A 308 -21.87 17.26 -9.30
CA TYR A 308 -22.07 17.10 -7.88
C TYR A 308 -23.43 17.64 -7.45
N GLU A 309 -24.24 16.82 -6.77
CA GLU A 309 -25.58 17.21 -6.29
C GLU A 309 -26.47 17.80 -7.43
N GLY A 310 -26.35 17.24 -8.64
CA GLY A 310 -27.10 17.69 -9.82
C GLY A 310 -26.55 18.95 -10.51
N VAL A 311 -25.45 19.54 -10.03
CA VAL A 311 -24.86 20.76 -10.58
C VAL A 311 -23.43 20.51 -11.04
N ASN A 312 -23.05 21.09 -12.19
CA ASN A 312 -21.67 21.09 -12.65
C ASN A 312 -20.87 22.14 -11.88
N VAL A 313 -19.91 21.68 -11.08
CA VAL A 313 -19.00 22.54 -10.30
C VAL A 313 -17.56 22.31 -10.75
N MET A 314 -16.70 23.31 -10.58
CA MET A 314 -15.26 23.10 -10.81
C MET A 314 -14.66 22.26 -9.67
N SER A 315 -13.73 21.37 -10.00
CA SER A 315 -13.10 20.43 -9.07
C SER A 315 -12.35 21.10 -7.92
N ASP A 316 -11.90 22.34 -8.09
CA ASP A 316 -11.25 23.14 -7.04
C ASP A 316 -12.25 23.89 -6.14
N LYS A 317 -13.55 23.76 -6.43
CA LYS A 317 -14.66 24.37 -5.69
C LYS A 317 -15.57 23.33 -5.03
N THR A 318 -15.20 22.05 -5.07
CA THR A 318 -15.96 21.01 -4.40
C THR A 318 -15.89 21.18 -2.88
N PRO A 319 -17.00 20.97 -2.15
CA PRO A 319 -17.00 21.06 -0.69
C PRO A 319 -16.17 19.93 -0.07
N TRP A 320 -15.73 20.13 1.18
CA TRP A 320 -14.90 19.16 1.93
C TRP A 320 -15.51 17.76 2.02
N HIS A 321 -16.85 17.65 2.00
CA HIS A 321 -17.57 16.39 2.10
C HIS A 321 -17.75 15.68 0.74
N TYR A 322 -17.32 16.28 -0.38
CA TYR A 322 -17.37 15.68 -1.71
C TYR A 322 -16.74 14.26 -1.77
N PRO A 323 -15.47 14.04 -1.35
CA PRO A 323 -14.89 12.70 -1.40
C PRO A 323 -15.62 11.72 -0.47
N VAL A 324 -16.05 12.20 0.71
CA VAL A 324 -16.75 11.38 1.71
C VAL A 324 -18.08 10.89 1.16
N LYS A 325 -18.91 11.79 0.60
CA LYS A 325 -20.20 11.41 -0.01
C LYS A 325 -20.00 10.43 -1.16
N TRP A 326 -19.03 10.67 -2.03
CA TRP A 326 -18.77 9.75 -3.14
C TRP A 326 -18.33 8.36 -2.66
N ILE A 327 -17.50 8.27 -1.62
CA ILE A 327 -17.17 6.98 -0.98
C ILE A 327 -18.46 6.30 -0.47
N LEU A 328 -19.30 7.02 0.28
CA LEU A 328 -20.56 6.49 0.82
C LEU A 328 -21.53 6.03 -0.27
N TYR A 329 -21.57 6.70 -1.42
CA TYR A 329 -22.48 6.35 -2.51
C TYR A 329 -21.98 5.18 -3.39
N THR A 330 -20.67 4.94 -3.46
CA THR A 330 -20.11 4.09 -4.51
C THR A 330 -19.44 2.81 -4.02
N ILE A 331 -19.17 2.67 -2.73
CA ILE A 331 -18.63 1.41 -2.18
C ILE A 331 -19.76 0.52 -1.64
N PRO A 332 -19.61 -0.81 -1.66
CA PRO A 332 -20.63 -1.73 -1.17
C PRO A 332 -21.01 -1.50 0.30
N LEU A 333 -22.29 -1.72 0.62
CA LEU A 333 -22.80 -1.63 1.99
C LEU A 333 -22.04 -2.55 2.97
N ALA A 334 -21.59 -3.73 2.50
CA ALA A 334 -20.77 -4.63 3.30
C ALA A 334 -19.42 -4.01 3.71
N ALA A 335 -18.80 -3.20 2.83
CA ALA A 335 -17.58 -2.47 3.15
C ALA A 335 -17.86 -1.33 4.13
N LEU A 336 -18.93 -0.55 3.91
CA LEU A 336 -19.33 0.56 4.79
C LEU A 336 -19.69 0.10 6.20
N ALA A 337 -20.64 -0.83 6.31
CA ALA A 337 -21.10 -1.36 7.58
C ALA A 337 -19.97 -2.09 8.31
N GLY A 338 -19.15 -2.85 7.59
CA GLY A 338 -17.99 -3.51 8.18
C GLY A 338 -16.94 -2.52 8.69
N PHE A 339 -16.65 -1.46 7.94
CA PHE A 339 -15.72 -0.43 8.37
C PHE A 339 -16.23 0.33 9.59
N ALA A 340 -17.50 0.77 9.57
CA ALA A 340 -18.12 1.41 10.72
C ALA A 340 -18.13 0.50 11.96
N GLY A 341 -18.48 -0.78 11.77
CA GLY A 341 -18.42 -1.81 12.81
C GLY A 341 -17.01 -1.98 13.39
N SER A 342 -15.98 -1.93 12.55
CA SER A 342 -14.58 -2.01 13.01
C SER A 342 -14.17 -0.84 13.91
N LEU A 343 -14.71 0.37 13.66
CA LEU A 343 -14.49 1.54 14.51
C LEU A 343 -15.24 1.42 15.83
N LEU A 344 -16.50 0.97 15.79
CA LEU A 344 -17.32 0.75 16.99
C LEU A 344 -16.71 -0.34 17.90
N TRP A 345 -16.14 -1.39 17.30
CA TRP A 345 -15.52 -2.51 18.02
C TRP A 345 -13.99 -2.40 18.12
N LEU A 346 -13.43 -1.21 17.90
CA LEU A 346 -11.99 -1.00 17.87
C LEU A 346 -11.30 -1.53 19.14
N GLY A 347 -11.86 -1.25 20.32
CA GLY A 347 -11.32 -1.74 21.59
C GLY A 347 -11.26 -3.27 21.68
N ARG A 348 -12.23 -3.97 21.08
CA ARG A 348 -12.25 -5.45 21.01
C ARG A 348 -11.20 -5.95 20.02
N LEU A 349 -11.13 -5.36 18.82
CA LEU A 349 -10.15 -5.71 17.80
C LEU A 349 -8.70 -5.56 18.30
N LEU A 350 -8.38 -4.49 19.03
CA LEU A 350 -7.03 -4.24 19.57
C LEU A 350 -6.64 -5.17 20.73
N ARG A 351 -7.63 -5.72 21.44
CA ARG A 351 -7.42 -6.74 22.48
C ARG A 351 -7.26 -8.12 21.88
N ARG A 352 -7.96 -8.41 20.78
CA ARG A 352 -7.95 -9.73 20.14
C ARG A 352 -6.77 -9.90 19.19
N TYR A 353 -6.50 -8.91 18.36
CA TYR A 353 -5.50 -8.96 17.29
C TYR A 353 -4.32 -8.04 17.57
N GLN A 354 -3.27 -8.21 16.76
CA GLN A 354 -2.05 -7.41 16.85
C GLN A 354 -2.39 -5.92 16.65
N PRO A 355 -2.24 -5.07 17.68
CA PRO A 355 -2.81 -3.73 17.68
C PRO A 355 -2.14 -2.78 16.70
N LEU A 356 -0.84 -2.96 16.44
CA LEU A 356 -0.09 -2.13 15.51
C LEU A 356 -0.58 -2.32 14.07
N TRP A 357 -0.91 -3.55 13.68
CA TRP A 357 -1.41 -3.86 12.33
C TRP A 357 -2.86 -3.41 12.14
N VAL A 358 -3.71 -3.56 13.16
CA VAL A 358 -5.06 -2.97 13.16
C VAL A 358 -4.99 -1.45 13.01
N MET A 359 -4.12 -0.77 13.78
CA MET A 359 -3.95 0.68 13.65
C MET A 359 -3.32 1.09 12.33
N MET A 360 -2.42 0.29 11.76
CA MET A 360 -1.86 0.55 10.43
C MET A 360 -2.94 0.49 9.35
N VAL A 361 -3.86 -0.47 9.42
CA VAL A 361 -5.00 -0.57 8.51
C VAL A 361 -5.89 0.67 8.60
N LEU A 362 -6.25 1.09 9.82
CA LEU A 362 -7.08 2.27 10.03
C LEU A 362 -6.38 3.54 9.58
N PHE A 363 -5.09 3.72 9.93
CA PHE A 363 -4.29 4.84 9.46
C PHE A 363 -4.24 4.86 7.93
N ALA A 364 -3.94 3.73 7.30
CA ALA A 364 -3.82 3.62 5.85
C ALA A 364 -5.12 3.93 5.08
N GLY A 365 -6.28 3.65 5.68
CA GLY A 365 -7.60 3.94 5.10
C GLY A 365 -8.13 5.34 5.42
N ILE A 366 -7.85 5.88 6.61
CA ILE A 366 -8.42 7.15 7.07
C ILE A 366 -7.51 8.34 6.75
N PHE A 367 -6.21 8.20 7.00
CA PHE A 367 -5.27 9.32 6.89
C PHE A 367 -5.23 9.95 5.49
N PRO A 368 -5.20 9.20 4.37
CA PRO A 368 -5.20 9.81 3.05
C PRO A 368 -6.43 10.68 2.77
N VAL A 369 -7.62 10.19 3.17
CA VAL A 369 -8.88 10.90 3.00
C VAL A 369 -8.89 12.16 3.85
N TYR A 370 -8.51 12.05 5.13
CA TYR A 370 -8.36 13.18 6.04
C TYR A 370 -7.37 14.22 5.50
N TYR A 371 -6.21 13.79 5.01
CA TYR A 371 -5.15 14.67 4.53
C TYR A 371 -5.59 15.49 3.31
N VAL A 372 -6.28 14.86 2.36
CA VAL A 372 -6.84 15.56 1.18
C VAL A 372 -7.86 16.62 1.59
N ILE A 373 -8.74 16.30 2.54
CA ILE A 373 -9.73 17.25 3.08
C ILE A 373 -9.02 18.40 3.80
N TYR A 374 -8.06 18.09 4.69
CA TYR A 374 -7.32 19.09 5.46
C TYR A 374 -6.53 20.05 4.56
N LYS A 375 -5.95 19.54 3.46
CA LYS A 375 -5.21 20.35 2.49
C LYS A 375 -6.08 21.04 1.45
N ASN A 376 -7.39 20.82 1.45
CA ASN A 376 -8.30 21.26 0.38
C ASN A 376 -7.78 20.87 -1.00
N SER A 377 -7.19 19.67 -1.12
CA SER A 377 -6.61 19.21 -2.37
C SER A 377 -7.71 18.98 -3.40
N VAL A 378 -7.45 19.43 -4.63
CA VAL A 378 -8.38 19.25 -5.76
C VAL A 378 -8.53 17.76 -6.05
N ILE A 379 -9.75 17.29 -6.29
CA ILE A 379 -10.01 15.90 -6.66
C ILE A 379 -10.97 15.85 -7.83
N HIS A 380 -10.80 14.82 -8.64
CA HIS A 380 -11.52 14.64 -9.90
C HIS A 380 -12.37 13.37 -9.82
N ASP A 381 -13.53 13.40 -10.47
CA ASP A 381 -14.40 12.24 -10.68
C ASP A 381 -14.71 11.44 -9.40
N GLY A 382 -15.10 12.16 -8.35
CA GLY A 382 -15.38 11.62 -7.04
C GLY A 382 -14.11 11.44 -6.20
N TRP A 383 -13.75 10.21 -5.89
CA TRP A 383 -12.67 9.89 -4.96
C TRP A 383 -11.59 9.00 -5.59
N ARG A 384 -11.46 9.01 -6.93
CA ARG A 384 -10.52 8.11 -7.63
C ARG A 384 -9.08 8.25 -7.15
N HIS A 385 -8.65 9.48 -6.85
CA HIS A 385 -7.32 9.75 -6.32
C HIS A 385 -7.08 9.13 -4.94
N LEU A 386 -8.17 8.77 -4.23
CA LEU A 386 -8.19 8.12 -2.93
C LEU A 386 -8.50 6.62 -3.04
N THR A 387 -8.62 6.04 -4.24
CA THR A 387 -8.92 4.61 -4.45
C THR A 387 -7.95 3.70 -3.69
N PHE A 388 -6.70 4.11 -3.50
CA PHE A 388 -5.70 3.37 -2.72
C PHE A 388 -5.99 3.27 -1.20
N ALA A 389 -6.86 4.12 -0.65
CA ALA A 389 -7.30 4.07 0.74
C ALA A 389 -8.40 3.01 0.95
N TYR A 390 -9.03 2.52 -0.12
CA TYR A 390 -10.12 1.56 -0.06
C TYR A 390 -9.71 0.13 0.34
N PRO A 391 -8.63 -0.47 -0.19
CA PRO A 391 -8.22 -1.80 0.24
C PRO A 391 -8.02 -1.92 1.78
N PRO A 392 -7.36 -0.96 2.46
CA PRO A 392 -7.33 -0.95 3.93
C PRO A 392 -8.71 -0.85 4.59
N ILE A 393 -9.65 -0.05 4.04
CA ILE A 393 -11.04 0.01 4.54
C ILE A 393 -11.70 -1.37 4.45
N CYS A 394 -11.49 -2.12 3.36
CA CYS A 394 -11.98 -3.49 3.21
C CYS A 394 -11.29 -4.50 4.14
N VAL A 395 -10.01 -4.28 4.48
CA VAL A 395 -9.32 -5.08 5.51
C VAL A 395 -10.03 -4.87 6.86
N ALA A 396 -10.22 -3.61 7.28
CA ALA A 396 -10.92 -3.30 8.52
C ALA A 396 -12.35 -3.87 8.55
N ALA A 397 -13.08 -3.79 7.45
CA ALA A 397 -14.38 -4.43 7.30
C ALA A 397 -14.30 -5.96 7.46
N GLY A 398 -13.32 -6.61 6.83
CA GLY A 398 -13.12 -8.06 6.95
C GLY A 398 -12.80 -8.52 8.37
N LEU A 399 -12.01 -7.73 9.12
CA LEU A 399 -11.76 -7.98 10.55
C LEU A 399 -13.04 -7.93 11.38
N PHE A 400 -13.89 -6.94 11.16
CA PHE A 400 -15.17 -6.82 11.86
C PHE A 400 -16.11 -7.99 11.54
N TRP A 401 -16.32 -8.28 10.26
CA TRP A 401 -17.20 -9.38 9.84
C TRP A 401 -16.73 -10.74 10.33
N HIS A 402 -15.41 -10.93 10.44
CA HIS A 402 -14.87 -12.15 11.03
C HIS A 402 -15.17 -12.24 12.53
N GLU A 403 -15.04 -11.16 13.31
CA GLU A 403 -15.34 -11.16 14.74
C GLU A 403 -16.83 -11.26 15.07
N LEU A 404 -17.69 -10.81 14.16
CA LEU A 404 -19.13 -10.89 14.31
C LEU A 404 -19.65 -12.32 14.15
N ALA A 405 -18.95 -13.16 13.40
CA ALA A 405 -19.46 -14.40 12.83
C ALA A 405 -18.72 -15.62 13.34
#